data_AF-A0A929DV21-F1
#
_entry.id   AF-A0A929DV21-F1
#
_cell.length_a   1.000
_cell.length_b   1.000
_cell.length_c   1.000
_cell.angle_alpha   90.00
_cell.angle_beta   90.00
_cell.angle_gamma   90.00
#
_symmetry.space_group_name_H-M   'P 1'
#
loop_
_entity.id
_entity.type
_entity.pdbx_description
1 polymer ?
#
loop_
_entity_poly.entity_id
_entity_poly.type
_entity_poly.pdbx_seq_one_letter_code
_entity_poly.pdbx_strand_id
1 'polypeptide(L)'
;MKQFLVNALLFSTSFLVSCASVMPASDKTRCEERMDQAWQQLTEARLTSVSSAWQLTKASKFLAQAKVKYETERYELCIEKAETASELISQLNN
;
A
#
# COMPACT_ATOMS: atom_id res chain seq x y z
N MET A 1 5.09 26.96 59.15
CA MET A 1 6.38 26.28 58.86
C MET A 1 6.17 24.79 58.98
N LYS A 2 6.75 24.01 58.04
CA LYS A 2 7.06 22.57 58.14
C LYS A 2 5.83 21.63 58.08
N GLN A 3 5.68 20.64 57.19
CA GLN A 3 6.50 20.01 56.14
C GLN A 3 5.48 19.33 55.19
N PHE A 4 5.42 19.65 53.89
CA PHE A 4 6.09 18.92 52.82
C PHE A 4 6.74 17.60 53.27
N LEU A 5 6.12 16.47 52.92
CA LEU A 5 6.76 15.34 52.22
C LEU A 5 5.95 14.06 52.46
N VAL A 6 5.93 13.22 51.43
CA VAL A 6 5.55 11.81 51.46
C VAL A 6 4.05 11.53 51.45
N ASN A 7 3.47 11.49 50.24
CA ASN A 7 2.78 10.29 49.78
C ASN A 7 2.65 10.35 48.26
N ALA A 8 3.82 10.19 47.63
CA ALA A 8 3.93 9.69 46.28
C ALA A 8 3.45 8.22 46.29
N LEU A 9 2.21 7.99 45.90
CA LEU A 9 1.65 6.65 45.69
C LEU A 9 0.86 6.66 44.39
N LEU A 10 1.61 6.43 43.31
CA LEU A 10 1.32 5.42 42.29
C LEU A 10 -0.13 5.39 41.78
N PHE A 11 -0.43 6.24 40.81
CA PHE A 11 -1.49 5.98 39.82
C PHE A 11 -0.98 6.33 38.42
N SER A 12 0.19 5.78 38.07
CA SER A 12 0.64 5.67 36.68
C SER A 12 0.03 4.41 36.09
N THR A 13 -1.28 4.44 35.81
CA THR A 13 -1.90 3.41 34.98
C THR A 13 -1.40 3.61 33.56
N SER A 14 -0.49 2.72 33.19
CA SER A 14 0.06 2.51 31.86
C SER A 14 -0.99 2.72 30.78
N PHE A 15 -0.85 3.82 30.05
CA PHE A 15 -1.29 3.86 28.66
C PHE A 15 -0.44 2.84 27.91
N LEU A 16 -0.89 1.59 27.92
CA LEU A 16 -0.50 0.62 26.90
C LEU A 16 -1.10 1.16 25.59
N VAL A 17 -0.42 2.16 25.01
CA VAL A 17 -0.42 2.37 23.58
C VAL A 17 0.14 1.06 23.05
N SER A 18 -0.75 0.13 22.73
CA SER A 18 -0.45 -0.97 21.83
C SER A 18 0.01 -0.30 20.55
N CYS A 19 1.33 -0.09 20.46
CA CYS A 19 2.00 0.09 19.20
C CYS A 19 1.74 -1.23 18.48
N ALA A 20 0.64 -1.28 17.71
CA ALA A 20 0.42 -2.30 16.73
C ALA A 20 1.62 -2.20 15.80
N SER A 21 2.67 -2.96 16.13
CA SER A 21 3.83 -3.12 15.30
C SER A 21 3.32 -3.78 14.05
N VAL A 22 2.96 -2.98 13.05
CA VAL A 22 2.81 -3.43 11.68
C VAL A 22 4.16 -4.05 11.35
N MET A 23 4.23 -5.38 11.46
CA MET A 23 5.40 -6.10 10.99
C MET A 23 5.57 -5.70 9.53
N PRO A 24 6.76 -5.23 9.12
CA PRO A 24 6.95 -4.81 7.74
C PRO A 24 6.60 -6.00 6.84
N ALA A 25 5.59 -5.82 5.98
CA ALA A 25 5.20 -6.84 5.03
C ALA A 25 6.40 -7.19 4.16
N SER A 26 6.58 -8.47 3.86
CA SER A 26 7.63 -8.90 2.93
C SER A 26 7.43 -8.22 1.57
N ASP A 27 8.51 -7.99 0.81
CA ASP A 27 8.38 -7.39 -0.53
C ASP A 27 7.49 -8.24 -1.45
N LYS A 28 7.45 -9.56 -1.23
CA LYS A 28 6.52 -10.46 -1.91
C LYS A 28 5.07 -10.08 -1.61
N THR A 29 4.69 -10.01 -0.33
CA THR A 29 3.35 -9.62 0.10
C THR A 29 3.00 -8.21 -0.39
N ARG A 30 3.94 -7.27 -0.31
CA ARG A 30 3.75 -5.90 -0.80
C ARG A 30 3.51 -5.87 -2.31
N CYS A 31 4.25 -6.66 -3.09
CA CYS A 31 4.01 -6.81 -4.53
C CYS A 31 2.62 -7.38 -4.83
N GLU A 32 2.20 -8.44 -4.13
CA GLU A 32 0.85 -9.03 -4.28
C GLU A 32 -0.24 -7.99 -4.03
N GLU A 33 -0.18 -7.30 -2.89
CA GLU A 33 -1.14 -6.26 -2.52
C GLU A 33 -1.21 -5.14 -3.56
N ARG A 34 -0.06 -4.65 -4.04
CA ARG A 34 0.01 -3.60 -5.05
C ARG A 34 -0.54 -4.04 -6.39
N MET A 35 -0.23 -5.26 -6.82
CA MET A 35 -0.77 -5.82 -8.06
C MET A 35 -2.29 -5.96 -7.98
N ASP A 36 -2.81 -6.49 -6.88
CA ASP A 36 -4.25 -6.69 -6.69
C ASP A 36 -5.00 -5.36 -6.68
N GLN A 37 -4.49 -4.36 -5.95
CA GLN A 37 -5.03 -3.00 -5.96
C GLN A 37 -5.06 -2.41 -7.37
N ALA A 38 -3.96 -2.51 -8.12
CA ALA A 38 -3.87 -1.98 -9.47
C ALA A 38 -4.81 -2.71 -10.45
N TRP A 39 -5.01 -4.02 -10.31
CA TRP A 39 -5.97 -4.78 -11.09
C TRP A 39 -7.42 -4.37 -10.82
N GLN A 40 -7.76 -4.12 -9.55
CA GLN A 40 -9.07 -3.61 -9.17
C GLN A 40 -9.33 -2.23 -9.79
N GLN A 41 -8.39 -1.30 -9.62
CA GLN A 41 -8.46 0.04 -10.22
C GLN A 41 -8.60 -0.02 -11.74
N LEU A 42 -7.85 -0.90 -12.42
CA LEU A 42 -7.93 -1.06 -13.87
C LEU A 42 -9.31 -1.57 -14.30
N THR A 43 -9.89 -2.48 -13.51
CA THR A 43 -11.20 -3.06 -13.78
C THR A 43 -12.28 -2.00 -13.63
N GLU A 44 -12.25 -1.22 -12.55
CA GLU A 44 -13.17 -0.10 -12.32
C GLU A 44 -13.05 0.95 -13.43
N ALA A 45 -11.83 1.37 -13.77
CA ALA A 45 -11.60 2.37 -14.79
C ALA A 45 -12.03 1.91 -16.20
N ARG A 46 -11.97 0.60 -16.50
CA ARG A 46 -12.52 0.04 -17.74
C ARG A 46 -14.05 0.13 -17.81
N LEU A 47 -14.72 0.07 -16.67
CA LEU A 47 -16.18 0.19 -16.59
C LEU A 47 -16.63 1.65 -16.70
N THR A 48 -15.82 2.60 -16.22
CA THR A 48 -16.20 4.02 -16.14
C THR A 48 -15.62 4.90 -17.25
N SER A 49 -14.46 4.55 -17.83
CA SER A 49 -13.63 5.49 -18.59
C SER A 49 -13.30 4.99 -20.00
N VAL A 50 -14.28 5.07 -20.91
CA VAL A 50 -14.16 4.62 -22.33
C VAL A 50 -13.19 5.50 -23.14
N SER A 51 -13.03 6.79 -22.80
CA SER A 51 -12.19 7.74 -23.54
C SER A 51 -10.68 7.52 -23.39
N SER A 52 -10.25 6.65 -22.48
CA SER A 52 -8.84 6.50 -22.09
C SER A 52 -8.28 5.10 -22.34
N ALA A 53 -8.80 4.43 -23.37
CA ALA A 53 -8.42 3.06 -23.73
C ALA A 53 -6.91 2.86 -23.91
N TRP A 54 -6.18 3.87 -24.41
CA TRP A 54 -4.72 3.78 -24.58
C TRP A 54 -3.98 3.73 -23.25
N GLN A 55 -4.32 4.59 -22.29
CA GLN A 55 -3.75 4.60 -20.94
C GLN A 55 -4.10 3.31 -20.19
N LEU A 56 -5.35 2.82 -20.30
CA LEU A 56 -5.76 1.53 -19.73
C LEU A 56 -4.99 0.35 -20.33
N THR A 57 -4.73 0.40 -21.65
CA THR A 57 -3.90 -0.62 -22.31
C THR A 57 -2.47 -0.57 -21.78
N LYS A 58 -1.89 0.63 -21.62
CA LYS A 58 -0.54 0.82 -21.09
C LYS A 58 -0.44 0.31 -19.64
N ALA A 59 -1.41 0.65 -18.79
CA ALA A 59 -1.49 0.17 -17.42
C ALA A 59 -1.56 -1.37 -17.36
N SER A 60 -2.37 -2.00 -18.22
CA SER A 60 -2.44 -3.46 -18.27
C SER A 60 -1.12 -4.13 -18.69
N LYS A 61 -0.34 -3.49 -19.57
CA LYS A 61 1.01 -3.97 -19.94
C LYS A 61 1.97 -3.92 -18.75
N PHE A 62 1.91 -2.86 -17.95
CA PHE A 62 2.70 -2.75 -16.72
C PHE A 62 2.32 -3.82 -15.69
N LEU A 63 1.03 -4.11 -15.52
CA LEU A 63 0.58 -5.19 -14.64
C LEU A 63 1.02 -6.58 -15.12
N ALA A 64 1.00 -6.82 -16.43
CA ALA A 64 1.55 -8.06 -17.00
C ALA A 64 3.05 -8.19 -16.71
N GLN A 65 3.82 -7.10 -16.84
CA GLN A 65 5.24 -7.09 -16.47
C GLN A 65 5.44 -7.32 -14.97
N ALA A 66 4.63 -6.70 -14.11
CA ALA A 66 4.67 -6.89 -12.66
C ALA A 66 4.49 -8.37 -12.31
N LYS A 67 3.52 -9.06 -12.93
CA LYS A 67 3.30 -10.49 -12.75
C LYS A 67 4.52 -11.34 -13.13
N VAL A 68 5.14 -11.05 -14.27
CA VAL A 68 6.39 -11.74 -14.68
C VAL A 68 7.52 -11.48 -13.66
N LYS A 69 7.61 -10.26 -13.10
CA LYS A 69 8.59 -9.96 -12.05
C LYS A 69 8.30 -10.70 -10.76
N TYR A 70 7.03 -10.83 -10.37
CA TYR A 70 6.62 -11.63 -9.22
C TYR A 70 6.99 -13.11 -9.40
N GLU A 71 6.67 -13.71 -10.55
CA GLU A 71 7.00 -15.12 -10.88
C GLU A 71 8.51 -15.40 -10.95
N THR A 72 9.31 -14.36 -11.20
CA THR A 72 10.78 -14.44 -11.20
C THR A 72 11.41 -13.96 -9.90
N GLU A 73 10.61 -13.80 -8.84
CA GLU A 73 11.03 -13.37 -7.49
C GLU A 73 11.71 -12.00 -7.44
N ARG A 74 11.51 -11.15 -8.47
CA ARG A 74 12.04 -9.79 -8.56
C ARG A 74 11.02 -8.79 -7.98
N TYR A 75 10.73 -8.93 -6.69
CA TYR A 75 9.61 -8.25 -6.04
C TYR A 75 9.69 -6.72 -6.05
N GLU A 76 10.86 -6.12 -5.88
CA GLU A 76 11.02 -4.65 -5.96
C GLU A 76 10.59 -4.10 -7.34
N LEU A 77 10.99 -4.79 -8.42
CA LEU A 77 10.57 -4.40 -9.78
C LEU A 77 9.10 -4.72 -10.03
N CYS A 78 8.55 -5.75 -9.40
CA CYS A 78 7.10 -5.96 -9.43
C CYS A 78 6.39 -4.74 -8.85
N ILE A 79 6.79 -4.29 -7.66
CA ILE A 79 6.19 -3.15 -6.97
C ILE A 79 6.26 -1.91 -7.86
N GLU A 80 7.43 -1.60 -8.42
CA GLU A 80 7.61 -0.46 -9.33
C GLU A 80 6.63 -0.51 -10.54
N LYS A 81 6.46 -1.68 -11.16
CA LYS A 81 5.56 -1.83 -12.31
C LYS A 81 4.09 -1.78 -11.90
N ALA A 82 3.73 -2.33 -10.74
CA ALA A 82 2.38 -2.24 -10.20
C ALA A 82 2.01 -0.78 -9.85
N GLU A 83 2.92 -0.04 -9.21
CA GLU A 83 2.73 1.38 -8.88
C GLU A 83 2.61 2.24 -10.14
N THR A 84 3.48 2.01 -11.13
CA THR A 84 3.37 2.69 -12.44
C THR A 84 2.01 2.46 -13.10
N ALA A 85 1.44 1.25 -12.99
CA ALA A 85 0.11 0.96 -13.52
C ALA A 85 -0.97 1.75 -12.77
N SER A 86 -0.93 1.77 -11.43
CA SER A 86 -1.86 2.54 -10.59
C SER A 86 -1.80 4.05 -10.89
N GLU A 87 -0.62 4.61 -11.12
CA GLU A 87 -0.45 6.01 -11.50
C GLU A 87 -1.12 6.33 -12.83
N LEU A 88 -0.91 5.49 -13.85
CA LEU A 88 -1.57 5.64 -15.15
C LEU A 88 -3.08 5.58 -15.06
N ILE A 89 -3.62 4.74 -14.16
CA ILE A 89 -5.06 4.63 -13.92
C ILE A 89 -5.57 5.85 -13.14
N SER A 90 -4.81 6.33 -12.16
CA SER A 90 -5.17 7.51 -11.35
C SER A 90 -5.21 8.79 -12.20
N GLN A 91 -4.39 8.88 -13.24
CA GLN A 91 -4.42 9.97 -14.23
C GLN A 91 -5.70 10.00 -15.08
N LEU A 92 -6.53 8.96 -15.05
CA LEU A 92 -7.80 8.93 -15.80
C LEU A 92 -8.94 9.67 -15.11
N ASN A 93 -8.81 9.87 -13.81
CA ASN A 93 -9.85 10.45 -12.95
C ASN A 93 -9.58 11.93 -12.59
N ASN A 94 -8.50 12.51 -13.10
CA ASN A 94 -8.15 13.93 -12.98
C ASN A 94 -8.35 14.64 -14.32
#